data_AF-A0A4S8PG21-F1
#
_entry.id   AF-A0A4S8PG21-F1
#
_cell.length_a   1.000
_cell.length_b   1.000
_cell.length_c   1.000
_cell.angle_alpha   90.00
_cell.angle_beta   90.00
_cell.angle_gamma   90.00
#
_symmetry.space_group_name_H-M   'P 1'
#
loop_
_entity.id
_entity.type
_entity.pdbx_description
1 polymer ?
#
loop_
_entity_poly.entity_id
_entity_poly.type
_entity_poly.pdbx_seq_one_letter_code
_entity_poly.pdbx_strand_id
1 'polypeptide(L)'
;TKFGDGAADVLPLSGLTKRRVRGLAEHLGAPRDLVFKVPTADLESDAPLRPDEDVYGVTYDDIDDFLEGKPIGEPAFQRILATHVATAHKRALPLSPQ
;
A
#
# COMPACT_ATOMS: atom_id res chain seq x y z
N THR A 1 3.75 -8.65 -3.86
CA THR A 1 4.71 -9.47 -4.64
C THR A 1 4.31 -9.56 -6.11
N LYS A 2 5.24 -9.43 -7.07
CA LYS A 2 4.93 -9.60 -8.50
C LYS A 2 4.60 -11.07 -8.76
N PHE A 3 3.46 -11.34 -9.40
CA PHE A 3 2.90 -12.69 -9.58
C PHE A 3 2.52 -13.45 -8.29
N GLY A 4 2.51 -12.76 -7.12
CA GLY A 4 1.99 -13.28 -5.86
C GLY A 4 0.60 -12.72 -5.56
N ASP A 5 0.44 -12.04 -4.42
CA ASP A 5 -0.75 -11.25 -4.06
C ASP A 5 -1.20 -10.23 -5.13
N GLY A 6 -0.28 -9.78 -5.98
CA GLY A 6 -0.61 -8.90 -7.11
C GLY A 6 -1.25 -9.59 -8.32
N ALA A 7 -1.33 -10.92 -8.36
CA ALA A 7 -1.98 -11.68 -9.44
C ALA A 7 -3.42 -12.04 -9.05
N ALA A 8 -4.38 -11.30 -9.60
CA ALA A 8 -5.81 -11.53 -9.39
C ALA A 8 -6.59 -11.14 -10.65
N ASP A 9 -7.79 -11.70 -10.81
CA ASP A 9 -8.67 -11.40 -11.95
C ASP A 9 -9.37 -10.04 -11.81
N VAL A 10 -9.72 -9.65 -10.58
CA VAL A 10 -10.46 -8.42 -10.26
C VAL A 10 -9.87 -7.75 -9.02
N LEU A 11 -9.81 -6.41 -9.03
CA LEU A 11 -9.26 -5.58 -7.95
C LEU A 11 -10.34 -4.62 -7.40
N PRO A 12 -11.26 -5.07 -6.53
CA PRO A 12 -12.42 -4.28 -6.09
C PRO A 12 -12.04 -3.07 -5.21
N LEU A 13 -10.83 -3.08 -4.64
CA LEU A 13 -10.31 -1.99 -3.80
C LEU A 13 -9.44 -0.99 -4.57
N SER A 14 -9.30 -1.15 -5.89
CA SER A 14 -8.46 -0.29 -6.71
C SER A 14 -8.89 1.18 -6.60
N GLY A 15 -7.92 2.08 -6.40
CA GLY A 15 -8.15 3.52 -6.25
C GLY A 15 -8.51 3.99 -4.85
N LEU A 16 -8.68 3.10 -3.87
CA LEU A 16 -8.91 3.47 -2.47
C LEU A 16 -7.59 3.68 -1.72
N THR A 17 -7.51 4.78 -0.96
CA THR A 17 -6.46 5.02 0.06
C THR A 17 -6.68 4.10 1.27
N LYS A 18 -5.65 3.92 2.11
CA LYS A 18 -5.73 3.00 3.26
C LYS A 18 -6.83 3.43 4.22
N ARG A 19 -6.96 4.73 4.51
CA ARG A 19 -8.04 5.28 5.33
C ARG A 19 -9.42 5.08 4.72
N ARG A 20 -9.55 5.10 3.38
CA ARG A 20 -10.83 4.80 2.69
C ARG A 20 -11.19 3.33 2.80
N VAL A 21 -10.22 2.42 2.72
CA VAL A 21 -10.44 0.99 2.98
C VAL A 21 -10.91 0.77 4.43
N ARG A 22 -10.28 1.44 5.41
CA ARG A 22 -10.74 1.39 6.82
C ARG A 22 -12.17 1.93 6.96
N GLY A 23 -12.48 3.08 6.37
CA GLY A 23 -13.82 3.66 6.40
C GLY A 23 -14.90 2.78 5.77
N LEU A 24 -14.59 2.09 4.66
CA LEU A 24 -15.48 1.10 4.06
C LEU A 24 -15.71 -0.08 5.01
N ALA A 25 -14.65 -0.59 5.64
CA ALA A 25 -14.75 -1.71 6.58
C ALA A 25 -15.59 -1.34 7.81
N GLU A 26 -15.42 -0.15 8.38
CA GLU A 26 -16.27 0.36 9.47
C GLU A 26 -17.73 0.48 9.03
N HIS A 27 -17.97 1.02 7.84
CA HIS A 27 -19.32 1.15 7.29
C HIS A 27 -20.02 -0.20 7.12
N LEU A 28 -19.27 -1.26 6.79
CA LEU A 28 -19.76 -2.63 6.67
C LEU A 28 -19.85 -3.37 8.01
N GLY A 29 -19.50 -2.73 9.13
CA GLY A 29 -19.59 -3.32 10.48
C GLY A 29 -18.45 -4.26 10.83
N ALA A 30 -17.29 -4.14 10.19
CA ALA A 30 -16.12 -4.94 10.54
C ALA A 30 -15.62 -4.63 11.98
N PRO A 31 -15.15 -5.63 12.73
CA PRO A 31 -14.58 -5.45 14.06
C PRO A 31 -13.44 -4.41 14.08
N ARG A 32 -13.46 -3.50 15.05
CA ARG A 32 -12.52 -2.37 15.13
C ARG A 32 -11.06 -2.83 15.24
N ASP A 33 -10.80 -3.89 15.98
CA ASP A 33 -9.49 -4.52 16.13
C ASP A 33 -8.94 -5.05 14.80
N LEU A 34 -9.80 -5.53 13.90
CA LEU A 34 -9.42 -5.91 12.54
C LEU A 34 -9.19 -4.68 11.65
N VAL A 35 -10.09 -3.71 11.69
CA VAL A 35 -9.99 -2.49 10.88
C VAL A 35 -8.72 -1.71 11.19
N PHE A 36 -8.35 -1.60 12.46
CA PHE A 36 -7.22 -0.80 12.94
C PHE A 36 -5.96 -1.60 13.25
N LYS A 37 -5.93 -2.91 12.95
CA LYS A 37 -4.72 -3.73 13.06
C LYS A 37 -3.55 -3.06 12.32
N VAL A 38 -2.35 -3.17 12.91
CA VAL A 38 -1.09 -2.73 12.28
C VAL A 38 -0.89 -3.53 10.98
N PRO A 39 -0.80 -2.87 9.81
CA PRO A 39 -0.58 -3.56 8.55
C PRO A 39 0.81 -4.20 8.49
N THR A 40 0.85 -5.44 8.00
CA THR A 40 2.07 -6.20 7.79
C THR A 40 1.84 -7.23 6.68
N ALA A 41 2.86 -7.46 5.85
CA ALA A 41 2.89 -8.58 4.90
C ALA A 41 3.25 -9.93 5.55
N ASP A 42 3.87 -9.91 6.74
CA ASP A 42 4.28 -11.09 7.53
C ASP A 42 5.08 -12.14 6.71
N LEU A 43 6.12 -11.69 6.01
CA LEU A 43 6.92 -12.54 5.10
C LEU A 43 8.33 -12.88 5.61
N GLU A 44 8.85 -12.15 6.61
CA GLU A 44 10.22 -12.29 7.08
C GLU A 44 10.29 -13.26 8.27
N SER A 45 10.88 -14.46 8.09
CA SER A 45 11.01 -15.45 9.18
C SER A 45 11.80 -14.92 10.38
N ASP A 46 12.81 -14.09 10.13
CA ASP A 46 13.68 -13.51 11.17
C ASP A 46 13.08 -12.23 11.80
N ALA A 47 11.98 -11.72 11.25
CA ALA A 47 11.26 -10.55 11.72
C ALA A 47 9.74 -10.71 11.48
N PRO A 48 9.07 -11.61 12.22
CA PRO A 48 7.65 -11.88 12.03
C PRO A 48 6.81 -10.62 12.33
N LEU A 49 5.70 -10.48 11.61
CA LEU A 49 4.75 -9.37 11.72
C LEU A 49 5.39 -7.97 11.60
N ARG A 50 6.54 -7.87 10.91
CA ARG A 50 7.22 -6.59 10.69
C ARG A 50 6.25 -5.58 10.05
N PRO A 51 6.02 -4.40 10.66
CA PRO A 51 5.10 -3.41 10.12
C PRO A 51 5.50 -2.95 8.73
N ASP A 52 4.50 -2.74 7.87
CA ASP A 52 4.73 -2.24 6.52
C ASP A 52 5.44 -0.87 6.54
N GLU A 53 5.08 0.00 7.47
CA GLU A 53 5.66 1.35 7.61
C GLU A 53 7.16 1.30 7.96
N ASP A 54 7.60 0.28 8.71
CA ASP A 54 9.03 0.06 9.01
C ASP A 54 9.81 -0.43 7.79
N VAL A 55 9.15 -1.22 6.93
CA VAL A 55 9.74 -1.70 5.67
C VAL A 55 9.86 -0.57 4.66
N TYR A 56 8.80 0.22 4.50
CA TYR A 56 8.74 1.28 3.50
C TYR A 56 9.42 2.56 3.97
N GLY A 57 9.51 2.82 5.27
CA GLY A 57 10.05 4.05 5.83
C GLY A 57 9.16 5.28 5.58
N VAL A 58 7.86 5.06 5.38
CA VAL A 58 6.81 6.07 5.22
C VAL A 58 5.53 5.54 5.86
N THR A 59 4.72 6.43 6.43
CA THR A 59 3.46 6.05 7.06
C THR A 59 2.34 5.93 6.03
N TYR A 60 1.28 5.18 6.36
CA TYR A 60 0.07 5.16 5.55
C TYR A 60 -0.63 6.51 5.52
N ASP A 61 -0.50 7.33 6.56
CA ASP A 61 -1.06 8.69 6.55
C ASP A 61 -0.35 9.59 5.54
N ASP A 62 0.98 9.53 5.45
CA ASP A 62 1.74 10.23 4.40
C ASP A 62 1.34 9.76 3.00
N ILE A 63 1.20 8.45 2.81
CA ILE A 63 0.80 7.87 1.51
C ILE A 63 -0.62 8.31 1.14
N ASP A 64 -1.56 8.25 2.09
CA ASP A 64 -2.94 8.64 1.86
C ASP A 64 -3.05 10.14 1.59
N ASP A 65 -2.34 10.98 2.33
CA ASP A 65 -2.29 12.42 2.11
C ASP A 65 -1.71 12.75 0.73
N PHE A 66 -0.61 12.11 0.34
CA PHE A 66 -0.04 12.23 -1.01
C PHE A 66 -1.06 11.89 -2.11
N LEU A 67 -1.74 10.75 -1.98
CA LEU A 67 -2.72 10.29 -2.97
C LEU A 67 -4.00 11.14 -3.00
N GLU A 68 -4.31 11.83 -1.89
CA GLU A 68 -5.44 12.75 -1.77
C GLU A 68 -5.08 14.20 -2.14
N GLY A 69 -3.83 14.46 -2.59
CA GLY A 69 -3.37 15.79 -2.99
C GLY A 69 -3.14 16.76 -1.82
N LYS A 70 -2.97 16.23 -0.61
CA LYS A 70 -2.64 17.00 0.59
C LYS A 70 -1.12 17.21 0.70
N PRO A 71 -0.68 18.29 1.37
CA PRO A 71 0.75 18.52 1.59
C PRO A 71 1.34 17.44 2.51
N ILE A 72 2.56 17.00 2.21
CA ILE A 72 3.34 16.07 3.01
C ILE A 72 4.80 16.54 3.13
N GLY A 73 5.56 15.95 4.04
CA GLY A 73 6.99 16.24 4.18
C GLY A 73 7.81 15.81 2.97
N GLU A 74 8.84 16.59 2.63
CA GLU A 74 9.76 16.31 1.51
C GLU A 74 10.37 14.90 1.55
N PRO A 75 10.84 14.36 2.70
CA PRO A 75 11.39 13.00 2.74
C PRO A 75 10.37 11.93 2.34
N ALA A 76 9.11 12.06 2.78
CA ALA A 76 8.04 11.13 2.44
C ALA A 76 7.68 11.24 0.95
N PHE A 77 7.60 12.46 0.42
CA PHE A 77 7.33 12.72 -1.00
C PHE A 77 8.35 12.02 -1.90
N GLN A 78 9.65 12.22 -1.63
CA GLN A 78 10.72 11.61 -2.40
C GLN A 78 10.69 10.08 -2.32
N ARG A 79 10.45 9.54 -1.12
CA ARG A 79 10.35 8.10 -0.91
C ARG A 79 9.19 7.48 -1.71
N ILE A 80 8.01 8.10 -1.67
CA ILE A 80 6.82 7.64 -2.40
C ILE A 80 7.06 7.71 -3.90
N LEU A 81 7.57 8.83 -4.42
CA LEU A 81 7.81 9.01 -5.85
C LEU A 81 8.87 8.04 -6.38
N ALA A 82 10.01 7.91 -5.70
CA ALA A 82 11.06 6.97 -6.08
C ALA A 82 10.55 5.52 -6.11
N THR A 83 9.77 5.13 -5.09
CA THR A 83 9.15 3.80 -5.02
C THR A 83 8.14 3.59 -6.14
N HIS A 84 7.32 4.59 -6.44
CA HIS A 84 6.37 4.52 -7.55
C HIS A 84 7.09 4.28 -8.88
N VAL A 85 8.11 5.06 -9.20
CA VAL A 85 8.88 4.91 -10.45
C VAL A 85 9.57 3.54 -10.50
N ALA A 86 10.29 3.15 -9.44
CA ALA A 86 11.03 1.89 -9.40
C ALA A 86 10.13 0.66 -9.57
N THR A 87 8.86 0.74 -9.15
CA THR A 87 7.90 -0.36 -9.21
C THR A 87 6.97 -0.32 -10.42
N ALA A 88 7.17 0.58 -11.38
CA ALA A 88 6.32 0.71 -12.56
C ALA A 88 6.11 -0.63 -13.32
N HIS A 89 7.15 -1.46 -13.39
CA HIS A 89 7.12 -2.80 -13.99
C HIS A 89 6.20 -3.82 -13.30
N LYS A 90 5.66 -3.50 -12.11
CA LYS A 90 4.66 -4.32 -11.40
C LYS A 90 3.22 -3.92 -11.76
N ARG A 91 3.02 -2.76 -12.39
CA ARG A 91 1.70 -2.21 -12.78
C ARG A 91 1.48 -2.22 -14.30
N ALA A 92 2.35 -2.87 -15.05
CA ALA A 92 2.27 -2.99 -16.51
C ALA A 92 2.48 -4.45 -16.92
N LEU A 93 2.01 -4.79 -18.12
CA LEU A 93 2.34 -6.07 -18.75
C LEU A 93 3.85 -6.17 -19.00
N PRO A 94 4.41 -7.39 -19.12
CA PRO A 94 5.80 -7.58 -19.51
C PRO A 94 6.13 -6.81 -20.79
N LEU A 95 7.27 -6.11 -20.80
CA LEU A 95 7.74 -5.39 -21.98
C LEU A 95 7.98 -6.36 -23.13
N SER A 96 7.48 -5.99 -24.30
CA SER A 96 7.73 -6.71 -25.56
C SER A 96 8.33 -5.72 -26.57
N PRO A 97 9.27 -6.15 -27.44
CA PRO A 97 9.73 -5.34 -28.55
C PRO A 97 8.55 -4.87 -29.43
N GLN A 98 8.68 -3.69 -30.04
CA GLN A 98 7.74 -3.19 -31.04
C GLN A 98 8.18 -3.60 -32.45
#